data_AF-A0AAD6C9H0-F1
#
_entry.id   AF-A0AAD6C9H0-F1
#
_cell.length_a   1.000
_cell.length_b   1.000
_cell.length_c   1.000
_cell.angle_alpha   90.00
_cell.angle_beta   90.00
_cell.angle_gamma   90.00
#
_symmetry.space_group_name_H-M   'P 1'
#
loop_
_entity.id
_entity.type
_entity.pdbx_description
1 polymer ?
#
loop_
_entity_poly.entity_id
_entity_poly.type
_entity_poly.pdbx_seq_one_letter_code
_entity_poly.pdbx_strand_id
1 'polypeptide(L)'
;MKLVSKLLNTWASDSIKIEIEDCPDAREAYDLIKKRYAVTHERARDNPLNQLNELKLKDYSSVTEYTSKVRQIKADLKTVKYEMTDDMFATALLHGLPPNYRGFKEKYDWIRSTKPDDPPDLDYLYERLHVEEARQLAKDANGNNSIFSATSYNNSQKLKHNDKSHLKCTYPDCGKTGHIEENCWTKNPDKMPRSLKDKFTIDKPINDTDGIGGVAESNLTTPENAYSRANSLDA
;
A
#
# COMPACT_ATOMS: atom_id res chain seq x y z
N MET A 1 23.48 -27.16 52.32
CA MET A 1 23.77 -28.17 51.28
C MET A 1 22.58 -29.10 51.01
N LYS A 2 22.07 -29.87 51.99
CA LYS A 2 21.03 -30.90 51.76
C LYS A 2 19.69 -30.45 51.14
N LEU A 3 19.30 -29.19 51.34
CA LEU A 3 18.00 -28.69 50.87
C LEU A 3 17.96 -28.46 49.34
N VAL A 4 19.07 -28.03 48.75
CA VAL A 4 19.18 -27.76 47.31
C VAL A 4 19.24 -29.07 46.52
N SER A 5 20.01 -30.06 46.98
CA SER A 5 20.02 -31.41 46.39
C SER A 5 18.63 -32.06 46.44
N LYS A 6 17.89 -31.86 47.53
CA LYS A 6 16.52 -32.37 47.67
C LYS A 6 15.55 -31.69 46.70
N LEU A 7 15.68 -30.39 46.47
CA LEU A 7 14.90 -29.66 45.47
C LEU A 7 15.19 -30.15 44.05
N LEU A 8 16.46 -30.30 43.67
CA LEU A 8 16.85 -30.83 42.36
C LEU A 8 16.26 -32.23 42.13
N ASN A 9 16.35 -33.12 43.11
CA ASN A 9 15.78 -34.47 43.02
C ASN A 9 14.25 -34.51 43.04
N THR A 10 13.57 -33.44 43.44
CA THR A 10 12.09 -33.38 43.43
C THR A 10 11.57 -32.85 42.10
N TRP A 11 12.30 -31.92 41.47
CA TRP A 11 11.87 -31.22 40.25
C TRP A 11 12.47 -31.77 38.96
N ALA A 12 13.61 -32.46 39.03
CA ALA A 12 14.21 -33.12 37.87
C ALA A 12 13.40 -34.38 37.48
N SER A 13 13.41 -34.74 36.19
CA SER A 13 12.90 -36.04 35.73
C SER A 13 13.82 -37.17 36.18
N ASP A 14 13.30 -38.39 36.29
CA ASP A 14 14.09 -39.53 36.80
C ASP A 14 15.33 -39.83 35.94
N SER A 15 15.29 -39.55 34.63
CA SER A 15 16.46 -39.65 33.75
C SER A 15 17.56 -38.64 34.10
N ILE A 16 17.19 -37.40 34.46
CA ILE A 16 18.15 -36.36 34.86
C ILE A 16 18.72 -36.65 36.25
N LYS A 17 17.93 -37.26 37.14
CA LYS A 17 18.38 -37.65 38.49
C LYS A 17 19.53 -38.64 38.45
N ILE A 18 19.45 -39.65 37.57
CA ILE A 18 20.51 -40.65 37.37
C ILE A 18 21.82 -39.96 36.93
N GLU A 19 21.75 -38.92 36.09
CA GLU A 19 22.94 -38.21 35.61
C GLU A 19 23.59 -37.29 36.65
N ILE A 20 22.84 -36.85 37.68
CA ILE A 20 23.36 -35.98 38.76
C ILE A 20 23.61 -36.72 40.07
N GLU A 21 23.31 -38.02 40.14
CA GLU A 21 23.48 -38.85 41.34
C GLU A 21 24.95 -38.96 41.76
N ASP A 22 25.86 -38.95 40.78
CA ASP A 22 27.31 -38.99 40.98
C ASP A 22 27.91 -37.62 41.32
N CYS A 23 27.14 -36.53 41.30
CA CYS A 23 27.62 -35.20 41.64
C CYS A 23 27.63 -34.98 43.17
N PRO A 24 28.79 -34.74 43.80
CA PRO A 24 28.89 -34.59 45.25
C PRO A 24 28.29 -33.27 45.75
N ASP A 25 28.22 -32.23 44.90
CA ASP A 25 27.65 -30.94 45.24
C ASP A 25 26.42 -30.59 44.40
N ALA A 26 25.43 -29.96 45.04
CA ALA A 26 24.21 -29.51 44.39
C ALA A 26 24.47 -28.45 43.31
N ARG A 27 25.55 -27.67 43.48
CA ARG A 27 25.99 -26.68 42.50
C ARG A 27 26.57 -27.35 41.26
N GLU A 28 27.41 -28.38 41.44
CA GLU A 28 27.96 -29.15 40.32
C GLU A 28 26.85 -29.88 39.54
N ALA A 29 25.89 -30.47 40.25
CA ALA A 29 24.69 -31.07 39.64
C ALA A 29 23.91 -30.04 38.81
N TYR A 30 23.69 -28.83 39.35
CA TYR A 30 23.01 -27.75 38.63
C TYR A 30 23.82 -27.25 37.43
N ASP A 31 25.13 -27.08 37.57
CA ASP A 31 26.01 -26.64 36.48
C ASP A 31 26.10 -27.70 35.38
N LEU A 32 26.02 -28.99 35.71
CA LEU A 32 25.95 -30.10 34.75
C LEU A 32 24.62 -30.11 34.00
N ILE A 33 23.49 -29.95 34.71
CA ILE A 33 22.17 -29.81 34.09
C ILE A 33 22.15 -28.59 33.17
N LYS A 34 22.64 -27.45 33.64
CA LYS A 34 22.74 -26.23 32.86
C LYS A 34 23.63 -26.42 31.65
N LYS A 35 24.78 -27.09 31.77
CA LYS A 35 25.68 -27.33 30.63
C LYS A 35 25.07 -28.27 29.58
N ARG A 36 24.37 -29.31 30.02
CA ARG A 36 23.86 -30.39 29.15
C ARG A 36 22.48 -30.08 28.55
N TYR A 37 21.63 -29.37 29.29
CA TYR A 37 20.25 -29.09 28.89
C TYR A 37 19.92 -27.60 28.75
N ALA A 38 20.83 -26.67 29.09
CA ALA A 38 20.58 -25.30 28.65
C ALA A 38 20.48 -25.33 27.13
N VAL A 39 19.35 -24.84 26.63
CA VAL A 39 19.17 -24.64 25.21
C VAL A 39 20.28 -23.68 24.78
N THR A 40 21.20 -24.17 23.93
CA THR A 40 22.23 -23.32 23.36
C THR A 40 21.54 -22.15 22.67
N HIS A 41 22.10 -20.94 22.77
CA HIS A 41 21.55 -19.78 22.07
C HIS A 41 21.39 -20.06 20.56
N GLU A 42 22.25 -20.90 19.99
CA GLU A 42 22.14 -21.40 18.62
C GLU A 42 20.84 -22.19 18.37
N ARG A 43 20.55 -23.21 19.18
CA ARG A 43 19.35 -24.04 19.02
C ARG A 43 18.07 -23.29 19.39
N ALA A 44 18.15 -22.36 20.34
CA ALA A 44 17.04 -21.48 20.71
C ALA A 44 16.70 -20.48 19.59
N ARG A 45 17.69 -20.08 18.78
CA ARG A 45 17.52 -19.16 17.65
C ARG A 45 16.88 -19.85 16.44
N ASP A 46 17.20 -21.12 16.20
CA ASP A 46 16.75 -21.82 15.00
C ASP A 46 15.22 -21.90 14.91
N ASN A 47 14.52 -22.06 16.03
CA ASN A 47 13.05 -22.12 16.04
C ASN A 47 12.40 -20.79 15.63
N PRO A 48 12.71 -19.63 16.25
CA PRO A 48 12.24 -18.33 15.77
C PRO A 48 12.59 -18.01 14.30
N LEU A 49 13.79 -18.40 13.83
CA LEU A 49 14.18 -18.19 12.43
C LEU A 49 13.36 -19.04 11.46
N ASN A 50 13.13 -20.32 11.79
CA ASN A 50 12.28 -21.19 10.98
C ASN A 50 10.85 -20.66 10.95
N GLN A 51 10.31 -20.25 12.10
CA GLN A 51 8.99 -19.62 12.19
C GLN A 51 8.91 -18.35 11.32
N LEU A 52 9.95 -17.51 11.30
CA LEU A 52 9.98 -16.31 10.46
C LEU A 52 9.91 -16.65 8.97
N ASN A 53 10.69 -17.64 8.53
CA ASN A 53 10.78 -18.04 7.13
C ASN A 53 9.52 -18.75 6.62
N GLU A 54 8.84 -19.49 7.50
CA GLU A 54 7.60 -20.19 7.19
C GLU A 54 6.38 -19.26 7.25
N LEU A 55 6.50 -18.10 7.91
CA LEU A 55 5.40 -17.17 8.13
C LEU A 55 4.85 -16.63 6.80
N LYS A 56 3.60 -16.98 6.50
CA LYS A 56 2.89 -16.46 5.32
C LYS A 56 1.54 -15.89 5.76
N LEU A 57 1.16 -14.75 5.19
CA LEU A 57 -0.10 -14.08 5.52
C LEU A 57 -1.32 -14.97 5.23
N LYS A 58 -1.23 -15.85 4.24
CA LYS A 58 -2.31 -16.79 3.86
C LYS A 58 -2.77 -17.71 5.01
N ASP A 59 -1.88 -17.96 5.97
CA ASP A 59 -2.11 -18.88 7.08
C ASP A 59 -2.82 -18.18 8.25
N TYR A 60 -3.05 -16.86 8.13
CA TYR A 60 -3.69 -16.00 9.12
C TYR A 60 -4.97 -15.37 8.56
N SER A 61 -5.91 -15.05 9.45
CA SER A 61 -7.18 -14.46 9.05
C SER A 61 -7.11 -12.95 8.80
N SER A 62 -6.07 -12.29 9.31
CA SER A 62 -5.87 -10.84 9.18
C SER A 62 -4.39 -10.46 9.18
N VAL A 63 -4.09 -9.30 8.60
CA VAL A 63 -2.76 -8.68 8.68
C VAL A 63 -2.38 -8.40 10.12
N THR A 64 -3.32 -8.09 11.01
CA THR A 64 -3.04 -7.84 12.44
C THR A 64 -2.42 -9.03 13.14
N GLU A 65 -2.96 -10.22 12.89
CA GLU A 65 -2.44 -11.44 13.48
C GLU A 65 -1.04 -11.76 12.94
N TYR A 66 -0.86 -11.60 11.63
CA TYR A 66 0.42 -11.77 10.95
C TYR A 66 1.51 -10.82 11.46
N THR A 67 1.24 -9.51 11.52
CA THR A 67 2.22 -8.52 12.02
C THR A 67 2.52 -8.70 13.50
N SER A 68 1.52 -9.10 14.30
CA SER A 68 1.72 -9.45 15.71
C SER A 68 2.66 -10.65 15.87
N LYS A 69 2.55 -11.67 15.02
CA LYS A 69 3.47 -12.83 15.03
C LYS A 69 4.89 -12.44 14.66
N VAL A 70 5.08 -11.58 13.66
CA VAL A 70 6.42 -11.04 13.33
C VAL A 70 7.02 -10.29 14.52
N ARG A 71 6.23 -9.47 15.23
CA ARG A 71 6.69 -8.77 16.43
C ARG A 71 7.08 -9.72 17.56
N GLN A 72 6.31 -10.80 17.76
CA GLN A 72 6.66 -11.85 18.73
C GLN A 72 8.00 -12.50 18.37
N ILE A 73 8.19 -12.92 17.13
CA ILE A 73 9.45 -13.53 16.67
C ILE A 73 10.63 -12.55 16.83
N LYS A 74 10.44 -11.26 16.53
CA LYS A 74 11.47 -10.22 16.76
C LYS A 74 11.84 -10.11 18.25
N ALA A 75 10.86 -10.17 19.14
CA ALA A 75 11.10 -10.16 20.59
C ALA A 75 11.82 -11.44 21.06
N ASP A 76 11.42 -12.60 20.55
CA ASP A 76 12.03 -13.90 20.89
C ASP A 76 13.50 -13.94 20.44
N LEU A 77 13.81 -13.49 19.21
CA LEU A 77 15.20 -13.37 18.74
C LEU A 77 16.05 -12.45 19.63
N LYS A 78 15.46 -11.34 20.12
CA LYS A 78 16.12 -10.44 21.07
C LYS A 78 16.41 -11.13 22.42
N THR A 79 15.50 -11.98 22.93
CA THR A 79 15.76 -12.74 24.16
C THR A 79 16.91 -13.73 24.03
N VAL A 80 17.11 -14.27 22.83
CA VAL A 80 18.21 -15.20 22.51
C VAL A 80 19.53 -14.46 22.23
N LYS A 81 19.55 -13.12 22.34
CA LYS A 81 20.69 -12.24 22.00
C LYS A 81 21.13 -12.35 20.54
N TYR A 82 20.17 -12.62 19.65
CA TYR A 82 20.40 -12.59 18.21
C TYR A 82 19.80 -11.31 17.64
N GLU A 83 20.66 -10.41 17.17
CA GLU A 83 20.25 -9.16 16.54
C GLU A 83 20.12 -9.38 15.04
N MET A 84 18.88 -9.29 14.56
CA MET A 84 18.57 -9.30 13.13
C MET A 84 18.21 -7.88 12.72
N THR A 85 18.69 -7.43 11.56
CA THR A 85 18.45 -6.05 11.11
C THR A 85 16.99 -5.86 10.73
N ASP A 86 16.50 -4.63 10.86
CA ASP A 86 15.14 -4.29 10.43
C ASP A 86 14.93 -4.53 8.92
N ASP A 87 16.00 -4.45 8.13
CA ASP A 87 15.99 -4.82 6.71
C ASP A 87 15.65 -6.28 6.45
N MET A 88 16.22 -7.18 7.25
CA MET A 88 15.91 -8.60 7.19
C MET A 88 14.47 -8.87 7.59
N PHE A 89 13.95 -8.19 8.62
CA PHE A 89 12.54 -8.31 9.02
C PHE A 89 11.60 -7.77 7.95
N ALA A 90 11.90 -6.61 7.36
CA ALA A 90 11.10 -6.03 6.28
C ALA A 90 11.08 -6.97 5.07
N THR A 91 12.22 -7.55 4.72
CA THR A 91 12.33 -8.51 3.60
C THR A 91 11.55 -9.80 3.88
N ALA A 92 11.66 -10.36 5.09
CA ALA A 92 10.89 -11.53 5.50
C ALA A 92 9.37 -11.26 5.48
N LEU A 93 8.95 -10.08 5.99
CA LEU A 93 7.56 -9.66 5.96
C LEU A 93 7.03 -9.58 4.53
N LEU A 94 7.75 -8.90 3.63
CA LEU A 94 7.35 -8.73 2.23
C LEU A 94 7.35 -10.06 1.45
N HIS A 95 8.20 -11.01 1.81
CA HIS A 95 8.24 -12.34 1.20
C HIS A 95 7.08 -13.23 1.68
N GLY A 96 6.62 -13.06 2.92
CA GLY A 96 5.45 -13.75 3.47
C GLY A 96 4.11 -13.24 2.92
N LEU A 97 4.10 -12.15 2.16
CA LEU A 97 2.88 -11.61 1.56
C LEU A 97 2.41 -12.47 0.36
N PRO A 98 1.09 -12.64 0.18
CA PRO A 98 0.54 -13.37 -0.94
C PRO A 98 0.56 -12.52 -2.23
N PRO A 99 0.40 -13.14 -3.42
CA PRO A 99 0.57 -12.46 -4.71
C PRO A 99 -0.36 -11.26 -4.96
N ASN A 100 -1.52 -11.20 -4.30
CA ASN A 100 -2.44 -10.06 -4.33
C ASN A 100 -1.83 -8.76 -3.76
N TYR A 101 -0.77 -8.85 -2.96
CA TYR A 101 -0.03 -7.69 -2.43
C TYR A 101 1.16 -7.28 -3.31
N ARG A 102 1.30 -7.83 -4.52
CA ARG A 102 2.43 -7.50 -5.42
C ARG A 102 2.61 -5.99 -5.65
N GLY A 103 1.52 -5.26 -5.91
CA GLY A 103 1.60 -3.82 -6.14
C GLY A 103 2.01 -3.03 -4.88
N PHE A 104 1.68 -3.53 -3.69
CA PHE A 104 2.16 -2.97 -2.44
C PHE A 104 3.67 -3.20 -2.27
N LYS A 105 4.15 -4.41 -2.55
CA LYS A 105 5.57 -4.75 -2.50
C LYS A 105 6.39 -3.86 -3.42
N GLU A 106 5.98 -3.72 -4.69
CA GLU A 106 6.66 -2.84 -5.65
C GLU A 106 6.71 -1.38 -5.19
N LYS A 107 5.61 -0.87 -4.61
CA LYS A 107 5.57 0.49 -4.05
C LYS A 107 6.53 0.66 -2.87
N TYR A 108 6.59 -0.34 -1.98
CA TYR A 108 7.47 -0.28 -0.81
C TYR A 108 8.95 -0.45 -1.21
N ASP A 109 9.26 -1.32 -2.17
CA ASP A 109 10.61 -1.46 -2.71
C ASP A 109 11.12 -0.16 -3.35
N TRP A 110 10.24 0.62 -4.00
CA TRP A 110 10.58 1.96 -4.47
C TRP A 110 10.91 2.94 -3.33
N ILE A 111 10.18 2.87 -2.20
CA ILE A 111 10.47 3.68 -1.01
C ILE A 111 11.86 3.31 -0.44
N ARG A 112 12.16 2.01 -0.31
CA ARG A 112 13.49 1.52 0.10
C ARG A 112 14.59 1.99 -0.83
N SER A 113 14.33 2.03 -2.13
CA SER A 113 15.31 2.47 -3.14
C SER A 113 15.62 3.97 -3.07
N THR A 114 14.72 4.76 -2.48
CA THR A 114 14.91 6.22 -2.37
C THR A 114 15.94 6.57 -1.29
N LYS A 115 16.09 5.72 -0.28
CA LYS A 115 17.04 5.88 0.83
C LYS A 115 17.67 4.53 1.17
N PRO A 116 18.67 4.07 0.40
CA PRO A 116 19.22 2.72 0.54
C PRO A 116 20.03 2.52 1.83
N ASP A 117 20.60 3.60 2.39
CA ASP A 117 21.46 3.53 3.57
C ASP A 117 20.69 3.62 4.90
N ASP A 118 19.43 4.05 4.87
CA ASP A 118 18.58 4.15 6.06
C ASP A 118 17.88 2.82 6.32
N PRO A 119 17.88 2.31 7.56
CA PRO A 119 17.14 1.09 7.89
C PRO A 119 15.64 1.31 7.64
N PRO A 120 14.93 0.30 7.09
CA PRO A 120 13.51 0.44 6.83
C PRO A 120 12.73 0.62 8.13
N ASP A 121 11.84 1.62 8.13
CA ASP A 121 10.90 1.82 9.22
C ASP A 121 9.84 0.71 9.19
N LEU A 122 9.96 -0.22 10.14
CA LEU A 122 9.04 -1.34 10.29
C LEU A 122 7.66 -0.90 10.77
N ASP A 123 7.57 0.13 11.61
CA ASP A 123 6.29 0.62 12.10
C ASP A 123 5.49 1.26 10.97
N TYR A 124 6.16 2.05 10.14
CA TYR A 124 5.58 2.57 8.90
C TYR A 124 5.14 1.44 7.96
N LEU A 125 5.95 0.38 7.80
CA LEU A 125 5.60 -0.78 6.99
C LEU A 125 4.35 -1.49 7.50
N TYR A 126 4.25 -1.71 8.82
CA TYR A 126 3.06 -2.31 9.44
C TYR A 126 1.81 -1.46 9.21
N GLU A 127 1.89 -0.15 9.48
CA GLU A 127 0.77 0.77 9.27
C GLU A 127 0.32 0.76 7.81
N ARG A 128 1.27 0.84 6.87
CA ARG A 128 0.96 0.85 5.44
C ARG A 128 0.34 -0.47 4.98
N LEU A 129 0.76 -1.60 5.55
CA LEU A 129 0.21 -2.92 5.24
C LEU A 129 -1.25 -3.04 5.70
N HIS A 130 -1.59 -2.50 6.88
CA HIS A 130 -2.98 -2.43 7.35
C HIS A 130 -3.86 -1.57 6.45
N VAL A 131 -3.36 -0.44 5.95
CA VAL A 131 -4.10 0.40 4.99
C VAL A 131 -4.37 -0.35 3.69
N GLU A 132 -3.43 -1.18 3.22
CA GLU A 132 -3.66 -1.97 2.01
C GLU A 132 -4.66 -3.11 2.23
N GLU A 133 -4.68 -3.75 3.41
CA GLU A 133 -5.72 -4.71 3.79
C GLU A 133 -7.10 -4.07 3.74
N ALA A 134 -7.29 -2.91 4.39
CA ALA A 134 -8.56 -2.18 4.37
C ALA A 134 -8.99 -1.83 2.93
N ARG A 135 -8.03 -1.47 2.06
CA ARG A 135 -8.28 -1.20 0.66
C ARG A 135 -8.70 -2.44 -0.13
N GLN A 136 -8.10 -3.60 0.13
CA GLN A 136 -8.50 -4.86 -0.51
C GLN A 136 -9.90 -5.28 -0.07
N LEU A 137 -10.20 -5.23 1.22
CA LEU A 137 -11.53 -5.51 1.75
C LEU A 137 -12.61 -4.59 1.16
N ALA A 138 -12.31 -3.30 1.00
CA ALA A 138 -13.21 -2.34 0.36
C ALA A 138 -13.43 -2.66 -1.14
N LYS A 139 -12.40 -3.14 -1.85
CA LYS A 139 -12.53 -3.59 -3.24
C LYS A 139 -13.39 -4.85 -3.33
N ASP A 140 -13.23 -5.79 -2.41
CA ASP A 140 -14.01 -7.03 -2.39
C ASP A 140 -15.48 -6.76 -2.05
N ALA A 141 -15.75 -5.84 -1.11
CA ALA A 141 -17.10 -5.41 -0.78
C ALA A 141 -17.81 -4.68 -1.95
N ASN A 142 -17.08 -3.86 -2.71
CA ASN A 142 -17.59 -3.24 -3.94
C ASN A 142 -17.54 -4.18 -5.17
N GLY A 143 -16.87 -5.33 -5.06
CA GLY A 143 -16.40 -6.18 -6.16
C GLY A 143 -17.37 -7.24 -6.65
N ASN A 144 -18.57 -7.35 -6.06
CA ASN A 144 -19.64 -8.22 -6.58
C ASN A 144 -20.19 -7.78 -7.96
N ASN A 145 -19.63 -6.74 -8.58
CA ASN A 145 -19.98 -6.26 -9.93
C ASN A 145 -18.77 -6.06 -10.87
N SER A 146 -17.68 -6.84 -10.75
CA SER A 146 -16.65 -6.83 -11.81
C SER A 146 -15.82 -8.11 -11.88
N ILE A 147 -16.38 -9.15 -12.49
CA ILE A 147 -15.59 -10.07 -13.30
C ILE A 147 -15.00 -9.24 -14.45
N PHE A 148 -13.68 -9.35 -14.67
CA PHE A 148 -12.83 -8.56 -15.58
C PHE A 148 -12.16 -7.31 -14.97
N SER A 149 -11.05 -7.52 -14.29
CA SER A 149 -9.95 -6.56 -14.35
C SER A 149 -8.60 -7.27 -14.21
N ALA A 150 -8.26 -8.07 -15.22
CA ALA A 150 -6.88 -8.35 -15.53
C ALA A 150 -6.38 -7.25 -16.49
N THR A 151 -5.45 -6.46 -15.97
CA THR A 151 -4.49 -5.61 -16.68
C THR A 151 -4.91 -4.22 -17.19
N SER A 152 -4.67 -3.24 -16.32
CA SER A 152 -4.51 -1.83 -16.66
C SER A 152 -3.14 -1.61 -17.29
N TYR A 153 -3.03 -1.85 -18.59
CA TYR A 153 -2.12 -1.09 -19.45
C TYR A 153 -2.94 -0.03 -20.15
N ASN A 154 -2.42 1.19 -20.20
CA ASN A 154 -3.00 2.34 -20.88
C ASN A 154 -3.54 1.96 -22.26
N ASN A 155 -4.86 1.88 -22.39
CA ASN A 155 -5.50 1.93 -23.69
C ASN A 155 -6.68 2.88 -23.55
N SER A 156 -6.46 4.09 -24.06
CA SER A 156 -7.54 4.98 -24.46
C SER A 156 -8.46 4.18 -25.37
N GLN A 157 -9.61 3.75 -24.85
CA GLN A 157 -10.67 3.21 -25.68
C GLN A 157 -11.14 4.35 -26.60
N LYS A 158 -10.52 4.42 -27.77
CA LYS A 158 -11.08 5.07 -28.95
C LYS A 158 -12.41 4.38 -29.17
N LEU A 159 -13.49 5.02 -28.72
CA LEU A 159 -14.84 4.72 -29.19
C LEU A 159 -14.73 4.57 -30.71
N LYS A 160 -15.06 3.38 -31.22
CA LYS A 160 -15.08 3.09 -32.66
C LYS A 160 -15.91 4.20 -33.32
N HIS A 161 -15.22 5.16 -33.94
CA HIS A 161 -15.87 6.23 -34.65
C HIS A 161 -16.46 5.58 -35.90
N ASN A 162 -17.77 5.34 -35.89
CA ASN A 162 -18.44 4.88 -37.11
C ASN A 162 -18.26 5.97 -38.16
N ASP A 163 -17.66 5.61 -39.29
CA ASP A 163 -17.44 6.50 -40.43
C ASP A 163 -18.80 6.90 -41.03
N LYS A 164 -19.29 8.07 -40.60
CA LYS A 164 -20.55 8.66 -41.07
C LYS A 164 -20.40 9.37 -42.42
N SER A 165 -19.25 9.27 -43.07
CA SER A 165 -18.92 9.93 -44.35
C SER A 165 -19.84 9.52 -45.51
N HIS A 166 -20.48 8.36 -45.42
CA HIS A 166 -21.47 7.88 -46.40
C HIS A 166 -22.84 8.57 -46.28
N LEU A 167 -23.14 9.24 -45.15
CA LEU A 167 -24.39 9.95 -44.96
C LEU A 167 -24.31 11.29 -45.71
N LYS A 168 -25.25 11.52 -46.63
CA LYS A 168 -25.40 12.81 -47.32
C LYS A 168 -26.64 13.50 -46.78
N CYS A 169 -26.51 14.77 -46.44
CA CYS A 169 -27.65 15.57 -46.02
C CYS A 169 -28.50 15.94 -47.24
N THR A 170 -29.80 15.64 -47.19
CA THR A 170 -30.77 15.94 -48.27
C THR A 170 -31.34 17.36 -48.18
N TYR A 171 -30.93 18.15 -47.17
CA TYR A 171 -31.40 19.53 -47.00
C TYR A 171 -30.81 20.46 -48.09
N PRO A 172 -31.64 21.23 -48.83
CA PRO A 172 -31.20 22.03 -49.98
C PRO A 172 -30.05 23.00 -49.70
N ASP A 173 -30.03 23.65 -48.53
CA ASP A 173 -29.03 24.69 -48.21
C ASP A 173 -27.84 24.18 -47.38
N CYS A 174 -27.72 22.86 -47.14
CA CYS A 174 -26.59 22.31 -46.39
C CYS A 174 -25.50 21.76 -47.30
N GLY A 175 -25.86 20.83 -48.20
CA GLY A 175 -24.93 20.17 -49.13
C GLY A 175 -23.77 19.39 -48.49
N LYS A 176 -23.69 19.28 -47.16
CA LYS A 176 -22.59 18.63 -46.44
C LYS A 176 -22.84 17.13 -46.23
N THR A 177 -21.76 16.35 -46.22
CA THR A 177 -21.76 14.92 -45.87
C THR A 177 -21.42 14.71 -44.39
N GLY A 178 -21.71 13.54 -43.85
CA GLY A 178 -21.48 13.20 -42.44
C GLY A 178 -22.74 13.16 -41.56
N HIS A 179 -23.91 13.59 -42.07
CA HIS A 179 -25.17 13.63 -41.31
C HIS A 179 -26.40 13.52 -42.22
N ILE A 180 -27.56 13.20 -41.62
CA ILE A 180 -28.88 13.18 -42.28
C ILE A 180 -29.63 14.49 -42.00
N GLU A 181 -30.68 14.78 -42.78
CA GLU A 181 -31.48 16.03 -42.69
C GLU A 181 -31.95 16.35 -41.26
N GLU A 182 -32.37 15.35 -40.48
CA GLU A 182 -32.86 15.52 -39.10
C GLU A 182 -31.80 16.08 -38.14
N ASN A 183 -30.52 15.80 -38.42
CA ASN A 183 -29.37 16.22 -37.62
C ASN A 183 -28.57 17.35 -38.28
N CYS A 184 -29.14 17.99 -39.29
CA CYS A 184 -28.55 19.14 -39.94
C CYS A 184 -28.65 20.38 -39.05
N TRP A 185 -27.50 20.98 -38.71
CA TRP A 185 -27.47 22.20 -37.91
C TRP A 185 -27.99 23.44 -38.64
N THR A 186 -28.02 23.42 -39.99
CA THR A 186 -28.64 24.48 -40.80
C THR A 186 -30.16 24.50 -40.63
N LYS A 187 -30.78 23.32 -40.47
CA LYS A 187 -32.23 23.17 -40.24
C LYS A 187 -32.59 23.27 -38.75
N ASN A 188 -31.75 22.71 -37.88
CA ASN A 188 -31.95 22.61 -36.43
C ASN A 188 -30.73 23.18 -35.67
N PRO A 189 -30.64 24.50 -35.46
CA PRO A 189 -29.51 25.13 -34.77
C PRO A 189 -29.38 24.68 -33.30
N ASP A 190 -30.45 24.18 -32.68
CA ASP A 190 -30.45 23.68 -31.29
C ASP A 190 -29.65 22.39 -31.11
N LYS A 191 -29.44 21.63 -32.19
CA LYS A 191 -28.66 20.38 -32.17
C LYS A 191 -27.16 20.62 -32.39
N MET A 192 -26.73 21.88 -32.49
CA MET A 192 -25.33 22.24 -32.66
C MET A 192 -24.55 22.04 -31.35
N PRO A 193 -23.41 21.33 -31.35
CA PRO A 193 -22.55 21.20 -30.18
C PRO A 193 -22.08 22.58 -29.71
N ARG A 194 -22.08 22.82 -28.39
CA ARG A 194 -21.66 24.10 -27.78
C ARG A 194 -20.27 24.55 -28.27
N SER A 195 -19.34 23.61 -28.42
CA SER A 195 -17.96 23.84 -28.91
C SER A 195 -17.86 24.39 -30.34
N LEU A 196 -18.89 24.23 -31.16
CA LEU A 196 -18.95 24.82 -32.51
C LEU A 196 -19.75 26.12 -32.52
N LYS A 197 -20.74 26.26 -31.63
CA LYS A 197 -21.51 27.50 -31.47
C LYS A 197 -20.58 28.68 -31.15
N ASP A 198 -19.62 28.46 -30.26
CA ASP A 198 -18.65 29.48 -29.84
C ASP A 198 -17.73 29.93 -30.99
N LYS A 199 -17.44 29.06 -31.97
CA LYS A 199 -16.60 29.41 -33.13
C LYS A 199 -17.33 30.28 -34.15
N PHE A 200 -18.65 30.14 -34.29
CA PHE A 200 -19.44 30.94 -35.24
C PHE A 200 -19.89 32.29 -34.67
N THR A 201 -19.91 32.46 -33.34
CA THR A 201 -20.25 33.74 -32.69
C THR A 201 -19.10 34.75 -32.65
N ILE A 202 -17.85 34.31 -32.83
CA ILE A 202 -16.68 35.19 -32.77
C ILE A 202 -16.50 36.01 -34.07
N ASP A 203 -17.05 35.56 -35.19
CA ASP A 203 -16.84 36.18 -36.51
C ASP A 203 -17.96 37.15 -36.95
N LYS A 204 -18.88 37.54 -36.06
CA LYS A 204 -19.89 38.55 -36.39
C LYS A 204 -19.37 39.95 -36.06
N PRO A 205 -19.24 40.88 -37.05
CA PRO A 205 -18.82 42.24 -36.76
C PRO A 205 -19.84 42.89 -35.82
N ILE A 206 -19.33 43.47 -34.73
CA ILE A 206 -20.08 44.23 -33.74
C ILE A 206 -20.70 45.42 -34.48
N ASN A 207 -22.01 45.37 -34.70
CA ASN A 207 -22.80 46.57 -34.92
C ASN A 207 -23.36 46.98 -33.56
N ASP A 208 -22.88 48.13 -33.09
CA ASP A 208 -23.37 48.82 -31.91
C ASP A 208 -24.89 49.03 -31.98
N THR A 209 -25.58 48.72 -30.89
CA THR A 209 -26.68 49.53 -30.35
C THR A 209 -27.04 49.08 -28.94
N ASP A 210 -26.86 50.02 -28.02
CA ASP A 210 -27.39 50.22 -26.67
C ASP A 210 -28.45 49.26 -26.11
N GLY A 211 -28.27 48.86 -24.84
CA GLY A 211 -29.40 48.39 -24.03
C GLY A 211 -29.08 47.53 -22.79
N ILE A 212 -28.62 48.18 -21.72
CA ILE A 212 -29.05 48.00 -20.31
C ILE A 212 -29.16 46.55 -19.75
N GLY A 213 -28.32 46.27 -18.74
CA GLY A 213 -28.83 45.77 -17.45
C GLY A 213 -28.28 44.44 -16.93
N GLY A 214 -27.59 44.51 -15.78
CA GLY A 214 -27.57 43.44 -14.79
C GLY A 214 -26.24 42.72 -14.55
N VAL A 215 -25.28 43.39 -13.90
CA VAL A 215 -24.16 42.70 -13.23
C VAL A 215 -24.58 42.36 -11.80
N ALA A 216 -24.79 41.06 -11.56
CA ALA A 216 -24.80 40.50 -10.20
C ALA A 216 -23.41 39.90 -9.94
N GLU A 217 -22.85 40.34 -8.82
CA GLU A 217 -21.48 40.19 -8.37
C GLU A 217 -21.11 38.73 -8.07
N SER A 218 -19.96 38.28 -8.58
CA SER A 218 -19.28 37.07 -8.10
C SER A 218 -17.98 37.49 -7.40
N ASN A 219 -18.04 37.54 -6.07
CA ASN A 219 -16.85 37.58 -5.21
C ASN A 219 -16.08 36.27 -5.38
N LEU A 220 -14.88 36.34 -5.97
CA LEU A 220 -13.90 35.27 -5.97
C LEU A 220 -12.70 35.72 -5.15
N THR A 221 -12.65 35.27 -3.90
CA THR A 221 -11.47 35.39 -3.04
C THR A 221 -10.72 34.07 -3.11
N THR A 222 -9.51 34.08 -3.66
CA THR A 222 -8.42 33.24 -3.13
C THR A 222 -7.04 33.82 -3.48
N PRO A 223 -6.03 33.55 -2.64
CA PRO A 223 -4.79 34.33 -2.54
C PRO A 223 -3.59 33.64 -3.21
N GLU A 224 -2.65 34.44 -3.69
CA GLU A 224 -1.25 34.09 -3.98
C GLU A 224 -0.45 35.40 -3.93
N ASN A 225 0.79 35.51 -3.49
CA ASN A 225 1.77 34.63 -2.86
C ASN A 225 2.82 35.59 -2.27
N ALA A 226 3.06 35.56 -0.96
CA ALA A 226 4.04 36.41 -0.31
C ALA A 226 5.39 35.67 -0.22
N TYR A 227 6.33 36.01 -1.10
CA TYR A 227 7.75 35.77 -0.89
C TYR A 227 8.40 37.07 -0.42
N SER A 228 8.83 37.12 0.83
CA SER A 228 9.81 38.10 1.32
C SER A 228 10.60 37.47 2.45
N ARG A 229 11.82 37.06 2.11
CA ARG A 229 12.84 36.55 3.03
C ARG A 229 13.56 37.75 3.63
N ALA A 230 13.45 37.91 4.94
CA ALA A 230 14.19 38.88 5.73
C ALA A 230 15.68 38.52 5.75
N ASN A 231 16.54 39.54 5.65
CA ASN A 231 17.90 39.57 6.15
C ASN A 231 18.40 41.03 6.16
N SER A 232 18.36 41.67 7.33
CA SER A 232 19.28 42.75 7.67
C SER A 232 19.73 42.52 9.11
N LEU A 233 21.02 42.23 9.25
CA LEU A 233 21.76 42.08 10.49
C LEU A 233 22.15 43.46 11.03
N ASP A 234 22.01 43.61 12.34
CA ASP A 234 22.63 44.63 13.16
C ASP A 234 24.16 44.51 13.14
N ALA A 235 24.84 45.66 13.05
CA ALA A 235 26.17 45.94 13.57
C ALA A 235 26.30 47.44 13.83
#